data_AF-A0A9X0KVE9-F1
#
_entry.id   AF-A0A9X0KVE9-F1
#
_cell.length_a   1.000
_cell.length_b   1.000
_cell.length_c   1.000
_cell.angle_alpha   90.00
_cell.angle_beta   90.00
_cell.angle_gamma   90.00
#
_symmetry.space_group_name_H-M   'P 1'
#
loop_
_entity.id
_entity.type
_entity.pdbx_description
1 polymer ?
#
loop_
_entity_poly.entity_id
_entity_poly.type
_entity_poly.pdbx_seq_one_letter_code
_entity_poly.pdbx_strand_id
1 'polypeptide(L)'
;MLLRVALQIARDDFEDRRERQRQGIDLAKDAGRYLGRKPDTKMHERVIALKSGGCSIAETARLAGVSVSQVKRVWAQNQAKVKIGYLGEGAPKTASEYMGDY
;
A
#
# COMPACT_ATOMS: atom_id res chain seq x y z
N MET A 1 -7.25 50.96 -11.20
CA MET A 1 -7.52 50.32 -9.88
C MET A 1 -8.35 49.03 -9.96
N LEU A 2 -9.17 48.82 -11.00
CA LEU A 2 -10.03 47.63 -11.16
C LEU A 2 -9.26 46.30 -11.21
N LEU A 3 -8.09 46.25 -11.86
CA LEU A 3 -7.28 45.04 -11.98
C LEU A 3 -6.86 44.47 -10.60
N ARG A 4 -6.46 45.34 -9.66
CA ARG A 4 -6.04 44.90 -8.33
C ARG A 4 -7.20 44.28 -7.54
N VAL A 5 -8.38 44.88 -7.66
CA VAL A 5 -9.60 44.35 -7.02
C VAL A 5 -9.99 43.01 -7.63
N ALA A 6 -9.99 42.88 -8.96
CA ALA A 6 -10.29 41.62 -9.64
C ALA A 6 -9.31 40.50 -9.27
N LEU A 7 -8.00 40.82 -9.16
CA LEU A 7 -6.98 39.88 -8.73
C LEU A 7 -7.16 39.44 -7.27
N GLN A 8 -7.54 40.36 -6.38
CA GLN A 8 -7.82 40.03 -4.98
C GLN A 8 -9.02 39.09 -4.87
N ILE A 9 -10.12 39.39 -5.57
CA ILE A 9 -11.31 38.52 -5.59
C ILE A 9 -10.98 37.11 -6.10
N ALA A 10 -10.18 37.01 -7.17
CA ALA A 10 -9.76 35.72 -7.72
C ALA A 10 -8.90 34.91 -6.73
N ARG A 11 -8.05 35.61 -5.95
CA ARG A 11 -7.23 34.99 -4.91
C ARG A 11 -8.09 34.48 -3.76
N ASP A 12 -9.00 35.31 -3.26
CA ASP A 12 -9.85 34.97 -2.12
C ASP A 12 -10.73 33.76 -2.47
N ASP A 13 -11.31 33.71 -3.67
CA ASP A 13 -12.09 32.54 -4.13
C ASP A 13 -11.25 31.25 -4.24
N PHE A 14 -9.98 31.36 -4.65
CA PHE A 14 -9.07 30.21 -4.69
C PHE A 14 -8.73 29.72 -3.28
N GLU A 15 -8.42 30.65 -2.37
CA GLU A 15 -8.11 30.32 -0.98
C GLU A 15 -9.31 29.64 -0.32
N ASP A 16 -10.51 30.19 -0.47
CA ASP A 16 -11.77 29.62 0.02
C ASP A 16 -12.03 28.20 -0.48
N ARG A 17 -11.86 27.96 -1.79
CA ARG A 17 -12.04 26.61 -2.37
C ARG A 17 -11.03 25.62 -1.79
N ARG A 18 -9.78 26.06 -1.63
CA ARG A 18 -8.71 25.24 -1.04
C ARG A 18 -8.99 24.92 0.43
N GLU A 19 -9.51 25.89 1.20
CA GLU A 19 -9.85 25.68 2.61
C GLU A 19 -11.00 24.69 2.78
N ARG A 20 -12.08 24.85 1.99
CA ARG A 20 -13.21 23.90 2.01
C ARG A 20 -12.79 22.51 1.58
N GLN A 21 -11.92 22.39 0.56
CA GLN A 21 -11.37 21.10 0.15
C GLN A 21 -10.52 20.48 1.26
N ARG A 22 -9.66 21.27 1.93
CA ARG A 22 -8.85 20.82 3.07
C ARG A 22 -9.74 20.26 4.18
N GLN A 23 -10.74 21.03 4.62
CA GLN A 23 -11.69 20.60 5.64
C GLN A 23 -12.44 19.32 5.24
N GLY A 24 -12.89 19.22 3.99
CA GLY A 24 -13.55 18.02 3.48
C GLY A 24 -12.63 16.79 3.45
N ILE A 25 -11.36 16.97 3.07
CA ILE A 25 -10.36 15.90 3.09
C ILE A 25 -10.09 15.46 4.53
N ASP A 26 -9.94 16.39 5.46
CA ASP A 26 -9.63 16.08 6.87
C ASP A 26 -10.80 15.32 7.52
N LEU A 27 -12.05 15.78 7.33
CA LEU A 27 -13.24 15.04 7.77
C LEU A 27 -13.30 13.61 7.18
N ALA A 28 -12.92 13.45 5.91
CA ALA A 28 -12.95 12.16 5.26
C ALA A 28 -11.78 11.23 5.64
N LYS A 29 -10.63 11.79 6.01
CA LYS A 29 -9.52 11.05 6.63
C LYS A 29 -9.91 10.57 8.02
N ASP A 30 -10.52 11.43 8.83
CA ASP A 30 -11.01 11.09 10.17
C ASP A 30 -12.09 10.00 10.10
N ALA A 31 -12.96 10.08 9.09
CA ALA A 31 -13.93 9.02 8.78
C ALA A 31 -13.32 7.75 8.16
N GLY A 32 -11.99 7.67 8.03
CA GLY A 32 -11.28 6.48 7.54
C GLY A 32 -11.46 6.15 6.05
N ARG A 33 -11.94 7.11 5.23
CA ARG A 33 -12.21 6.86 3.80
C ARG A 33 -10.95 6.84 2.92
N TYR A 34 -9.87 7.44 3.39
CA TYR A 34 -8.59 7.54 2.67
C TYR A 34 -7.66 6.38 3.04
N LEU A 35 -7.99 5.17 2.57
CA LEU A 35 -7.20 3.94 2.83
C LEU A 35 -6.03 3.74 1.84
N GLY A 36 -5.82 4.70 0.93
CA GLY A 36 -4.82 4.61 -0.13
C GLY A 36 -5.18 3.62 -1.23
N ARG A 37 -4.18 3.22 -2.03
CA ARG A 37 -4.36 2.23 -3.10
C ARG A 37 -4.51 0.84 -2.49
N LYS A 38 -5.62 0.16 -2.78
CA LYS A 38 -5.82 -1.23 -2.36
C LYS A 38 -4.71 -2.12 -2.94
N PRO A 39 -4.09 -2.97 -2.11
CA PRO A 39 -3.06 -3.90 -2.59
C PRO A 39 -3.68 -4.94 -3.53
N ASP A 40 -2.92 -5.35 -4.54
CA ASP A 40 -3.29 -6.46 -5.41
C ASP A 40 -2.84 -7.78 -4.76
N THR A 41 -3.78 -8.41 -4.04
CA THR A 41 -3.53 -9.63 -3.27
C THR A 41 -3.11 -10.79 -4.16
N LYS A 42 -3.73 -10.94 -5.35
CA LYS A 42 -3.41 -12.03 -6.28
C LYS A 42 -2.01 -11.90 -6.85
N MET A 43 -1.57 -10.68 -7.13
CA MET A 43 -0.19 -10.43 -7.53
C MET A 43 0.78 -10.75 -6.40
N HIS A 44 0.46 -10.36 -5.16
CA HIS A 44 1.31 -10.67 -4.00
C HIS A 44 1.46 -12.18 -3.77
N GLU A 45 0.37 -12.94 -3.84
CA GLU A 45 0.37 -14.40 -3.71
C GLU A 45 1.26 -15.06 -4.75
N ARG A 46 1.15 -14.65 -6.03
CA ARG A 46 2.02 -15.16 -7.11
C ARG A 46 3.50 -14.89 -6.85
N VAL A 47 3.83 -13.68 -6.40
CA VAL A 47 5.22 -13.31 -6.06
C VAL A 47 5.74 -14.16 -4.90
N ILE A 48 4.93 -14.38 -3.87
CA ILE A 48 5.31 -15.20 -2.71
C ILE A 48 5.52 -16.66 -3.14
N ALA A 49 4.60 -17.24 -3.92
CA ALA A 49 4.70 -18.62 -4.39
C ALA A 49 5.99 -18.84 -5.22
N LEU A 50 6.27 -17.96 -6.18
CA LEU A 50 7.48 -18.03 -7.01
C LEU A 50 8.77 -17.88 -6.18
N LYS A 51 8.78 -16.95 -5.22
CA LYS A 51 9.97 -16.72 -4.39
C LYS A 51 10.22 -17.85 -3.40
N SER A 52 9.16 -18.44 -2.84
CA SER A 52 9.22 -19.64 -1.99
C SER A 52 9.65 -20.87 -2.77
N GLY A 53 9.31 -20.96 -4.06
CA GLY A 53 9.80 -22.00 -4.99
C GLY A 53 11.26 -21.85 -5.41
N GLY A 54 12.02 -20.91 -4.85
CA GLY A 54 13.46 -20.74 -5.10
C GLY A 54 13.82 -19.84 -6.27
N CYS A 55 12.86 -19.26 -7.00
CA CYS A 55 13.15 -18.38 -8.13
C CYS A 55 13.96 -17.14 -7.70
N SER A 56 14.83 -16.68 -8.61
CA SER A 56 15.57 -15.42 -8.40
C SER A 56 14.61 -14.21 -8.43
N ILE A 57 15.05 -13.07 -7.87
CA ILE A 57 14.21 -11.85 -7.83
C ILE A 57 13.90 -11.36 -9.26
N ALA A 58 14.90 -11.38 -10.15
CA ALA A 58 14.74 -10.92 -11.54
C ALA A 58 13.80 -11.84 -12.33
N GLU A 59 13.91 -13.15 -12.11
CA GLU A 59 13.04 -14.13 -12.75
C GLU A 59 11.60 -14.06 -12.23
N THR A 60 11.42 -13.91 -10.92
CA THR A 60 10.11 -13.70 -10.30
C THR A 60 9.43 -12.45 -10.85
N ALA A 61 10.19 -11.35 -11.03
CA ALA A 61 9.70 -10.11 -11.62
C ALA A 61 9.19 -10.32 -13.06
N ARG A 62 9.96 -11.05 -13.89
CA ARG A 62 9.57 -11.40 -15.26
C ARG A 62 8.31 -12.28 -15.30
N LEU A 63 8.27 -13.34 -14.49
CA LEU A 63 7.16 -14.30 -14.49
C LEU A 63 5.87 -13.72 -13.88
N ALA A 64 5.97 -12.88 -12.85
CA ALA A 64 4.81 -12.23 -12.23
C ALA A 64 4.37 -10.95 -12.96
N GLY A 65 5.17 -10.44 -13.91
CA GLY A 65 4.88 -9.22 -14.65
C GLY A 65 4.98 -7.94 -13.81
N VAL A 66 5.91 -7.91 -12.84
CA VAL A 66 6.08 -6.77 -11.92
C VAL A 66 7.52 -6.31 -11.84
N SER A 67 7.74 -5.11 -11.28
CA SER A 67 9.10 -4.60 -11.11
C SER A 67 9.86 -5.37 -10.03
N VAL A 68 11.19 -5.42 -10.16
CA VAL A 68 12.10 -5.98 -9.15
C VAL A 68 11.88 -5.33 -7.77
N SER A 69 11.65 -4.02 -7.72
CA SER A 69 11.33 -3.29 -6.48
C SER A 69 10.03 -3.78 -5.84
N GLN A 70 9.02 -4.12 -6.65
CA GLN A 70 7.77 -4.68 -6.17
C GLN A 70 7.97 -6.06 -5.54
N VAL A 71 8.76 -6.92 -6.19
CA VAL A 71 9.10 -8.25 -5.65
C VAL A 71 9.79 -8.13 -4.30
N LYS A 72 10.81 -7.27 -4.20
CA LYS A 72 11.53 -7.02 -2.95
C LYS A 72 10.60 -6.52 -1.84
N ARG A 73 9.73 -5.57 -2.16
CA ARG A 73 8.78 -4.98 -1.20
C ARG A 73 7.78 -6.03 -0.69
N VAL A 74 7.16 -6.79 -1.60
CA VAL A 74 6.20 -7.84 -1.25
C VAL A 74 6.87 -8.93 -0.41
N TRP A 75 8.08 -9.34 -0.77
CA TRP A 75 8.83 -10.35 -0.02
C TRP A 75 9.19 -9.88 1.39
N ALA A 76 9.68 -8.65 1.54
CA ALA A 76 9.98 -8.07 2.85
C ALA A 76 8.72 -7.96 3.72
N GLN A 77 7.59 -7.54 3.14
CA GLN A 77 6.30 -7.51 3.84
C GLN A 77 5.85 -8.91 4.27
N ASN A 78 6.06 -9.92 3.43
CA ASN A 78 5.75 -11.31 3.76
C ASN A 78 6.63 -11.81 4.93
N GLN A 79 7.94 -11.57 4.88
CA GLN A 79 8.86 -11.95 5.96
C GLN A 79 8.54 -11.21 7.28
N ALA A 80 8.16 -9.94 7.21
CA ALA A 80 7.73 -9.18 8.38
C ALA A 80 6.44 -9.76 9.00
N LYS A 81 5.45 -10.12 8.18
CA LYS A 81 4.22 -10.79 8.65
C LYS A 81 4.52 -12.12 9.32
N VAL A 82 5.39 -12.92 8.71
CA VAL A 82 5.86 -14.20 9.26
C VAL A 82 6.55 -13.97 10.62
N LYS A 83 7.45 -12.99 10.71
CA LYS A 83 8.13 -12.61 11.96
C LYS A 83 7.17 -12.15 13.06
N ILE A 84 6.17 -11.34 12.72
CA ILE A 84 5.13 -10.88 13.66
C ILE A 84 4.30 -12.07 14.16
N GLY A 85 3.96 -13.02 13.28
CA GLY A 85 3.26 -14.25 13.65
C GLY A 85 4.04 -15.09 14.68
N TYR A 86 5.37 -15.13 14.60
CA TYR A 86 6.21 -15.83 15.56
C TYR A 86 6.31 -15.14 16.94
N LEU A 87 5.98 -13.84 17.05
CA LEU A 87 6.14 -13.06 18.29
C LEU A 87 4.85 -12.91 19.12
N GLY A 88 3.72 -13.48 18.68
CA GLY A 88 2.58 -13.79 19.56
C GLY A 88 1.73 -12.62 20.06
N GLU A 89 0.94 -12.00 19.16
CA GLU A 89 -0.36 -11.37 19.45
C GLU A 89 -1.39 -11.84 18.37
N GLY A 90 -1.54 -13.16 18.18
CA GLY A 90 -2.52 -13.96 17.37
C GLY A 90 -3.14 -13.43 16.04
N ALA A 91 -3.27 -14.17 14.93
CA ALA A 91 -2.65 -15.38 14.38
C ALA A 91 -2.54 -15.21 12.84
N PRO A 92 -1.45 -15.67 12.19
CA PRO A 92 -1.65 -16.50 11.01
C PRO A 92 -0.86 -17.82 11.05
N LYS A 93 -1.57 -18.92 10.82
CA LYS A 93 -1.14 -20.33 10.64
C LYS A 93 -1.37 -20.70 9.15
N THR A 94 -0.54 -21.36 8.31
CA THR A 94 0.81 -21.99 8.40
C THR A 94 1.37 -22.24 6.95
N ALA A 95 2.63 -22.68 6.79
CA ALA A 95 2.95 -23.78 5.84
C ALA A 95 3.69 -24.95 6.53
N SER A 96 4.53 -24.65 7.53
CA SER A 96 5.25 -25.66 8.33
C SER A 96 4.52 -26.07 9.60
N GLU A 97 3.37 -25.47 9.94
CA GLU A 97 2.45 -26.08 10.91
C GLU A 97 1.40 -26.95 10.18
N TYR A 98 1.50 -27.14 8.85
CA TYR A 98 0.71 -28.06 7.98
C TYR A 98 1.47 -29.36 7.66
N MET A 99 2.78 -29.39 7.84
CA MET A 99 3.59 -30.59 7.66
C MET A 99 4.03 -31.04 9.05
N GLY A 100 3.11 -31.74 9.73
CA GLY A 100 3.47 -32.59 10.86
C GLY A 100 4.49 -33.64 10.44
N ASP A 101 5.27 -34.07 11.44
CA ASP A 101 6.46 -34.91 11.39
C ASP A 101 6.57 -35.85 10.17
N TYR A 102 7.49 -35.48 9.28
CA TYR A 102 8.30 -36.41 8.49
C TYR A 102 9.76 -36.23 8.89
#